data_AF-A0AAE7AW78-F1
#
_entry.id   AF-A0AAE7AW78-F1
#
_cell.length_a   1.000
_cell.length_b   1.000
_cell.length_c   1.000
_cell.angle_alpha   90.00
_cell.angle_beta   90.00
_cell.angle_gamma   90.00
#
_symmetry.space_group_name_H-M   'P 1'
#
loop_
_entity.id
_entity.type
_entity.pdbx_description
1 polymer ?
#
loop_
_entity_poly.entity_id
_entity_poly.type
_entity_poly.pdbx_seq_one_letter_code
_entity_poly.pdbx_strand_id
1 'polypeptide(L)'
;MSYLIWIGFIIVAVSDAREHRIPNLYLLMILCFCLVEVLFSPEPLDNLLWSTLAGLIFFGASLLLHLMRVMAPGDVKLLGVVGFWLGWGHLLEATAWIALSSVLVGLLYAIMNRVHSGSSVKQLLTKYSILVTYGPSSQAVQALSKGIERKLRMPFAPVVVLGLAMYQYF
;
A
#
# COMPACT_ATOMS: atom_id res chain seq x y z
N MET A 1 8.69 6.21 -21.66
CA MET A 1 7.68 5.58 -20.79
C MET A 1 7.54 4.12 -21.14
N SER A 2 8.18 3.24 -20.36
CA SER A 2 8.11 1.80 -20.61
C SER A 2 6.74 1.26 -20.17
N TYR A 3 5.83 1.03 -21.13
CA TYR A 3 4.48 0.49 -20.89
C TYR A 3 4.51 -0.85 -20.13
N LEU A 4 5.59 -1.62 -20.23
CA LEU A 4 5.81 -2.87 -19.53
C LEU A 4 5.84 -2.69 -17.99
N ILE A 5 6.47 -1.60 -17.52
CA ILE A 5 6.56 -1.30 -16.09
C ILE A 5 5.18 -0.96 -15.53
N TRP A 6 4.40 -0.18 -16.27
CA TRP A 6 3.01 0.13 -15.91
C TRP A 6 2.12 -1.10 -15.85
N ILE A 7 2.25 -2.01 -16.82
CA ILE A 7 1.54 -3.30 -16.80
C ILE A 7 1.94 -4.09 -15.55
N GLY A 8 3.22 -4.12 -15.20
CA GLY A 8 3.71 -4.74 -13.96
C GLY A 8 3.09 -4.14 -12.70
N PHE A 9 3.05 -2.81 -12.58
CA PHE A 9 2.42 -2.13 -11.45
C PHE A 9 0.92 -2.41 -11.35
N ILE A 10 0.21 -2.45 -12.48
CA ILE A 10 -1.22 -2.80 -12.51
C ILE A 10 -1.42 -4.25 -12.03
N ILE A 11 -0.60 -5.21 -12.48
CA ILE A 11 -0.66 -6.60 -12.03
C ILE A 11 -0.44 -6.69 -10.52
N VAL A 12 0.54 -5.96 -9.98
CA VAL A 12 0.80 -5.92 -8.53
C VAL A 12 -0.38 -5.30 -7.78
N ALA A 13 -0.96 -4.19 -8.28
CA ALA A 13 -2.13 -3.57 -7.68
C ALA A 13 -3.34 -4.50 -7.65
N VAL A 14 -3.61 -5.21 -8.75
CA VAL A 14 -4.70 -6.19 -8.84
C VAL A 14 -4.44 -7.39 -7.93
N SER A 15 -3.20 -7.89 -7.87
CA SER A 15 -2.81 -8.98 -6.97
C SER A 15 -2.98 -8.60 -5.50
N ASP A 16 -2.56 -7.40 -5.10
CA ASP A 16 -2.72 -6.90 -3.74
C ASP A 16 -4.20 -6.71 -3.36
N ALA A 17 -5.00 -6.19 -4.30
CA ALA A 17 -6.44 -6.02 -4.12
C ALA A 17 -7.18 -7.36 -4.00
N ARG A 18 -6.75 -8.40 -4.73
CA ARG A 18 -7.42 -9.70 -4.79
C ARG A 18 -7.01 -10.65 -3.66
N GLU A 19 -5.71 -10.73 -3.38
CA GLU A 19 -5.14 -11.76 -2.51
C GLU A 19 -4.55 -11.21 -1.21
N HIS A 20 -4.55 -9.88 -1.02
CA HIS A 20 -3.94 -9.19 0.12
C HIS A 20 -2.49 -9.63 0.40
N ARG A 21 -1.81 -10.04 -0.67
CA ARG A 21 -0.43 -10.50 -0.67
C ARG A 21 0.22 -9.99 -1.94
N ILE A 22 1.41 -9.41 -1.77
CA ILE A 22 2.27 -9.00 -2.88
C ILE A 22 3.33 -10.10 -3.07
N PRO A 23 3.25 -10.89 -4.16
CA PRO A 23 4.30 -11.86 -4.47
C PRO A 23 5.61 -11.15 -4.78
N ASN A 24 6.69 -11.54 -4.10
CA ASN A 24 8.02 -10.95 -4.35
C ASN A 24 8.47 -11.11 -5.82
N LEU A 25 7.94 -12.13 -6.53
CA LEU A 25 8.27 -12.39 -7.93
C LEU A 25 7.90 -11.23 -8.86
N TYR A 26 6.72 -10.64 -8.70
CA TYR A 26 6.28 -9.52 -9.54
C TYR A 26 7.10 -8.26 -9.30
N LEU A 27 7.44 -7.98 -8.03
CA LEU A 27 8.34 -6.87 -7.67
C LEU A 27 9.72 -7.05 -8.30
N LEU A 28 10.26 -8.28 -8.30
CA LEU A 28 11.55 -8.58 -8.90
C LEU A 28 11.52 -8.40 -10.42
N MET A 29 10.43 -8.81 -11.09
CA MET A 29 10.25 -8.56 -12.52
C MET A 29 10.24 -7.06 -12.83
N ILE A 30 9.49 -6.25 -12.08
CA ILE A 30 9.46 -4.79 -12.27
C ILE A 30 10.86 -4.20 -12.08
N LEU A 31 11.57 -4.60 -11.03
CA LEU A 31 12.93 -4.14 -10.77
C LEU A 31 13.90 -4.54 -11.89
N CYS A 32 13.76 -5.74 -12.45
CA CYS A 32 14.54 -6.17 -13.60
C CYS A 32 14.28 -5.28 -14.83
N PHE A 33 13.02 -4.96 -15.13
CA PHE A 33 12.69 -4.03 -16.21
C PHE A 33 13.25 -2.62 -15.97
N CYS A 34 13.19 -2.12 -14.73
CA CYS A 34 13.78 -0.82 -14.38
C CYS A 34 15.30 -0.83 -14.58
N LEU A 35 15.99 -1.90 -14.17
CA LEU A 35 17.44 -2.04 -14.39
C LEU A 35 17.79 -2.04 -15.88
N VAL A 36 17.00 -2.72 -16.70
CA VAL A 36 17.20 -2.72 -18.16
C VAL A 36 17.02 -1.30 -18.71
N GLU A 37 15.99 -0.56 -18.31
CA GLU A 37 15.76 0.83 -18.75
C GLU A 37 16.92 1.77 -18.36
N VAL A 38 17.45 1.63 -17.15
CA VAL A 38 18.63 2.38 -16.70
C VAL A 38 19.86 2.03 -17.53
N LEU A 39 20.05 0.76 -17.91
CA LEU A 39 21.22 0.33 -18.68
C LEU A 39 21.22 0.85 -20.13
N PHE A 40 20.04 1.09 -20.70
CA PHE A 40 19.87 1.69 -22.03
C PHE A 40 19.83 3.22 -22.01
N SER A 41 19.96 3.85 -20.84
CA SER A 41 19.97 5.31 -20.69
C SER A 41 21.33 5.91 -21.10
N PRO A 42 21.36 7.17 -21.57
CA PRO A 42 22.57 7.81 -22.10
C PRO A 42 23.74 7.88 -21.10
N GLU A 43 23.46 7.94 -19.80
CA GLU A 43 24.45 7.91 -18.71
C GLU A 43 24.11 6.80 -17.71
N PRO A 44 24.48 5.53 -17.98
CA PRO A 44 23.95 4.39 -17.25
C PRO A 44 24.49 4.29 -15.81
N LEU A 45 25.75 4.67 -15.57
CA LEU A 45 26.36 4.57 -14.24
C LEU A 45 25.81 5.59 -13.26
N ASP A 46 25.72 6.86 -13.67
CA ASP A 46 25.17 7.92 -12.82
C ASP A 46 23.69 7.69 -12.55
N ASN A 47 22.91 7.34 -13.59
CA ASN A 47 21.49 7.04 -13.40
C ASN A 47 21.27 5.82 -12.50
N LEU A 48 22.11 4.79 -12.59
CA LEU A 48 22.04 3.63 -11.69
C LEU A 48 22.36 4.02 -10.26
N LEU A 49 23.40 4.82 -10.03
CA LEU A 49 23.76 5.31 -8.69
C LEU A 49 22.62 6.15 -8.09
N TRP A 50 22.09 7.12 -8.82
CA TRP A 50 21.00 7.96 -8.33
C TRP A 50 19.71 7.17 -8.09
N SER A 51 19.38 6.22 -8.97
CA SER A 51 18.19 5.37 -8.84
C SER A 51 18.31 4.39 -7.68
N THR A 52 19.48 3.77 -7.49
CA THR A 52 19.73 2.89 -6.33
C THR A 52 19.67 3.66 -5.02
N LEU A 53 20.24 4.86 -4.97
CA LEU A 53 20.24 5.71 -3.77
C LEU A 53 18.81 6.18 -3.43
N ALA A 54 18.04 6.59 -4.44
CA ALA A 54 16.63 6.94 -4.29
C ALA A 54 15.79 5.76 -3.77
N GLY A 55 15.94 4.57 -4.37
CA GLY A 55 15.28 3.35 -3.91
C GLY A 55 15.67 2.95 -2.49
N LEU A 56 16.95 3.09 -2.12
CA LEU A 56 17.44 2.80 -0.77
C LEU A 56 16.86 3.76 0.28
N ILE A 57 16.76 5.05 -0.04
CA ILE A 57 16.15 6.03 0.86
C ILE A 57 14.66 5.75 1.05
N PHE A 58 13.92 5.49 -0.03
CA PHE A 58 12.50 5.17 0.06
C PHE A 58 12.24 3.87 0.81
N PHE A 59 13.07 2.85 0.56
CA PHE A 59 13.05 1.61 1.32
C PHE A 59 13.38 1.85 2.80
N GLY A 60 14.41 2.64 3.11
CA GLY A 60 14.80 2.96 4.48
C GLY A 60 13.73 3.75 5.23
N ALA A 61 13.15 4.78 4.61
CA ALA A 61 12.07 5.57 5.17
C ALA A 61 10.81 4.70 5.43
N SER A 62 10.43 3.86 4.48
CA SER A 62 9.30 2.95 4.64
C SER A 62 9.58 1.84 5.66
N LEU A 63 10.82 1.38 5.79
CA LEU A 63 11.25 0.45 6.83
C LEU A 63 11.12 1.07 8.23
N LEU A 64 11.47 2.35 8.38
CA LEU A 64 11.27 3.09 9.64
C LEU A 64 9.78 3.16 10.00
N LEU A 65 8.90 3.45 9.04
CA LEU A 65 7.45 3.41 9.23
C LEU A 65 6.95 2.00 9.58
N HIS A 66 7.56 0.96 9.02
CA HIS A 66 7.25 -0.43 9.37
C HIS A 66 7.64 -0.77 10.82
N LEU A 67 8.81 -0.30 11.29
CA LEU A 67 9.22 -0.46 12.70
C LEU A 67 8.24 0.23 13.65
N MET A 68 7.65 1.36 13.23
CA MET A 68 6.57 2.05 13.95
C MET A 68 5.20 1.35 13.83
N ARG A 69 5.12 0.18 13.17
CA ARG A 69 3.88 -0.59 12.91
C ARG A 69 2.82 0.16 12.11
N VAL A 70 3.21 1.19 11.36
CA VAL A 70 2.30 1.96 10.51
C VAL A 70 2.02 1.22 9.20
N MET A 71 3.00 0.45 8.72
CA MET A 71 3.04 -0.07 7.35
C MET A 71 3.33 -1.58 7.31
N ALA A 72 2.77 -2.31 6.34
CA ALA A 72 3.02 -3.75 6.20
C ALA A 72 4.37 -4.01 5.51
N PRO A 73 5.04 -5.14 5.78
CA PRO A 73 6.36 -5.41 5.21
C PRO A 73 6.34 -5.60 3.69
N GLY A 74 5.18 -5.90 3.09
CA GLY A 74 5.00 -5.95 1.63
C GLY A 74 5.10 -4.57 0.99
N ASP A 75 4.41 -3.60 1.60
CA ASP A 75 4.33 -2.23 1.11
C ASP A 75 5.73 -1.56 1.07
N VAL A 76 6.59 -1.87 2.05
CA VAL A 76 7.97 -1.37 2.14
C VAL A 76 8.79 -1.77 0.91
N LYS A 77 8.65 -3.03 0.47
CA LYS A 77 9.34 -3.52 -0.72
C LYS A 77 8.84 -2.84 -1.99
N LEU A 78 7.53 -2.63 -2.08
CA LEU A 78 6.91 -1.92 -3.20
C LEU A 78 7.45 -0.50 -3.29
N LEU A 79 7.48 0.26 -2.19
CA LEU A 79 8.03 1.62 -2.19
C LEU A 79 9.52 1.63 -2.55
N GLY A 80 10.30 0.63 -2.15
CA GLY A 80 11.70 0.50 -2.60
C GLY A 80 11.83 0.39 -4.13
N VAL A 81 11.02 -0.45 -4.77
CA VAL A 81 11.00 -0.61 -6.24
C VAL A 81 10.50 0.66 -6.93
N VAL A 82 9.46 1.29 -6.39
CA VAL A 82 8.92 2.56 -6.91
C VAL A 82 9.96 3.68 -6.81
N GLY A 83 10.69 3.77 -5.69
CA GLY A 83 11.76 4.75 -5.52
C GLY A 83 12.93 4.53 -6.47
N PHE A 84 13.25 3.26 -6.76
CA PHE A 84 14.24 2.93 -7.79
C PHE A 84 13.79 3.38 -9.19
N TRP A 85 12.52 3.18 -9.51
CA TRP A 85 11.98 3.56 -10.83
C TRP A 85 11.87 5.09 -11.02
N LEU A 86 11.46 5.83 -9.99
CA LEU A 86 11.31 7.29 -10.05
C LEU A 86 12.65 8.04 -10.10
N GLY A 87 13.67 7.50 -9.44
CA GLY A 87 14.95 8.20 -9.27
C GLY A 87 14.89 9.36 -8.27
N TRP A 88 16.01 10.04 -8.07
CA TRP A 88 16.21 11.02 -7.00
C TRP A 88 15.33 12.27 -7.12
N GLY A 89 15.23 12.84 -8.31
CA GLY A 89 14.60 14.15 -8.53
C GLY A 89 13.09 14.16 -8.28
N HIS A 90 12.44 13.02 -8.43
CA HIS A 90 10.98 12.90 -8.46
C HIS A 90 10.38 12.35 -7.16
N LEU A 91 11.23 12.06 -6.17
CA LEU A 91 10.86 11.30 -4.98
C LEU A 91 9.86 12.06 -4.10
N LEU A 92 10.13 13.33 -3.81
CA LEU A 92 9.28 14.17 -2.95
C LEU A 92 7.91 14.43 -3.57
N GLU A 93 7.87 14.78 -4.84
CA GLU A 93 6.62 15.04 -5.56
C GLU A 93 5.77 13.76 -5.62
N ALA A 94 6.38 12.62 -5.97
CA ALA A 94 5.69 11.34 -5.97
C ALA A 94 5.16 10.98 -4.58
N THR A 95 5.89 11.24 -3.48
CA THR A 95 5.33 11.01 -2.13
C THR A 95 4.10 11.85 -1.86
N ALA A 96 4.08 13.11 -2.29
CA ALA A 96 2.97 14.01 -2.05
C ALA A 96 1.71 13.52 -2.77
N TRP A 97 1.85 13.08 -4.02
CA TRP A 97 0.75 12.51 -4.80
C TRP A 97 0.28 11.15 -4.27
N ILE A 98 1.20 10.27 -3.84
CA ILE A 98 0.84 9.00 -3.18
C ILE A 98 0.10 9.28 -1.87
N ALA A 99 0.56 10.24 -1.07
CA ALA A 99 -0.10 10.64 0.16
C ALA A 99 -1.51 11.18 -0.11
N LEU A 100 -1.67 12.06 -1.10
CA LEU A 100 -2.97 12.59 -1.51
C LEU A 100 -3.93 11.49 -1.96
N SER A 101 -3.45 10.57 -2.81
CA SER A 101 -4.20 9.39 -3.25
C SER A 101 -4.63 8.53 -2.06
N SER A 102 -3.75 8.33 -1.07
CA SER A 102 -4.05 7.54 0.12
C SER A 102 -5.15 8.13 1.00
N VAL A 103 -5.16 9.47 1.15
CA VAL A 103 -6.21 10.17 1.88
C VAL A 103 -7.54 10.04 1.14
N LEU A 104 -7.53 10.20 -0.19
CA LEU A 104 -8.74 10.14 -1.01
C LEU A 104 -9.35 8.73 -1.01
N VAL A 105 -8.56 7.70 -1.33
CA VAL A 105 -9.02 6.30 -1.33
C VAL A 105 -9.40 5.86 0.09
N GLY A 106 -8.61 6.24 1.10
CA GLY A 106 -8.91 5.96 2.50
C GLY A 106 -10.24 6.57 2.95
N LEU A 107 -10.53 7.80 2.53
CA LEU A 107 -11.80 8.47 2.81
C LEU A 107 -12.99 7.76 2.13
N LEU A 108 -12.85 7.36 0.86
CA LEU A 108 -13.87 6.59 0.16
C LEU A 108 -14.16 5.25 0.85
N TYR A 109 -13.11 4.53 1.26
CA TYR A 109 -13.26 3.30 2.04
C TYR A 109 -13.91 3.56 3.41
N ALA A 110 -13.58 4.67 4.08
CA ALA A 110 -14.20 5.05 5.34
C ALA A 110 -15.70 5.35 5.18
N ILE A 111 -16.09 6.05 4.10
CA ILE A 111 -17.49 6.31 3.76
C ILE A 111 -18.22 5.01 3.41
N MET A 112 -17.63 4.17 2.55
CA MET A 112 -18.21 2.87 2.18
C MET A 112 -18.40 1.98 3.40
N ASN A 113 -17.43 1.98 4.31
CA ASN A 113 -17.55 1.29 5.59
C ASN A 113 -18.69 1.89 6.41
N ARG A 114 -18.80 3.22 6.57
CA ARG A 114 -19.91 3.88 7.29
C ARG A 114 -21.29 3.49 6.72
N VAL A 115 -21.42 3.42 5.40
CA VAL A 115 -22.67 3.05 4.72
C VAL A 115 -23.01 1.57 4.93
N HIS A 116 -22.05 0.66 4.79
CA HIS A 116 -22.23 -0.77 5.09
C HIS A 116 -22.40 -1.05 6.59
N SER A 117 -21.82 -0.20 7.43
CA SER A 117 -21.77 -0.26 8.90
C SER A 117 -23.03 0.31 9.57
N GLY A 118 -24.14 0.52 8.83
CA GLY A 118 -25.47 0.68 9.43
C GLY A 118 -25.85 -0.43 10.43
N SER A 119 -25.09 -1.54 10.45
CA SER A 119 -25.14 -2.64 11.42
C SER A 119 -24.10 -2.60 12.55
N SER A 120 -22.98 -1.86 12.46
CA SER A 120 -21.91 -1.94 13.48
C SER A 120 -22.23 -1.17 14.76
N VAL A 121 -23.03 -0.10 14.71
CA VAL A 121 -23.47 0.59 15.94
C VAL A 121 -24.34 -0.36 16.79
N LYS A 122 -25.23 -1.13 16.13
CA LYS A 122 -26.02 -2.18 16.78
C LYS A 122 -25.12 -3.29 17.34
N GLN A 123 -24.12 -3.74 16.58
CA GLN A 123 -23.17 -4.77 17.04
C GLN A 123 -22.30 -4.30 18.22
N LEU A 124 -21.92 -3.02 18.29
CA LEU A 124 -21.20 -2.44 19.42
C LEU A 124 -22.10 -2.38 20.66
N LEU A 125 -23.34 -1.91 20.52
CA LEU A 125 -24.32 -1.90 21.62
C LEU A 125 -24.63 -3.31 22.13
N THR A 126 -24.78 -4.28 21.22
CA THR A 126 -24.97 -5.69 21.56
C THR A 126 -23.71 -6.28 22.21
N LYS A 127 -22.50 -5.88 21.81
CA LYS A 127 -21.26 -6.30 22.49
C LYS A 127 -21.21 -5.77 23.93
N TYR A 128 -21.59 -4.51 24.16
CA TYR A 128 -21.65 -3.93 25.51
C TYR A 128 -22.73 -4.58 26.37
N SER A 129 -23.92 -4.83 25.83
CA SER A 129 -24.98 -5.51 26.60
C SER A 129 -24.58 -6.94 26.98
N ILE A 130 -24.02 -7.71 26.04
CA ILE A 130 -23.58 -9.09 26.31
C ILE A 130 -22.37 -9.11 27.26
N LEU A 131 -21.46 -8.13 27.20
CA LEU A 131 -20.36 -8.00 28.16
C LEU A 131 -20.86 -7.72 29.59
N VAL A 132 -21.85 -6.83 29.73
CA VAL A 132 -22.44 -6.49 31.03
C VAL A 132 -23.25 -7.66 31.59
N THR A 133 -23.94 -8.43 30.73
CA THR A 133 -24.79 -9.56 31.17
C THR A 133 -24.04 -10.87 31.36
N TYR A 134 -23.02 -11.17 30.54
CA TYR A 134 -22.36 -12.49 30.49
C TYR A 134 -20.86 -12.45 30.78
N GLY A 135 -20.27 -11.27 30.99
CA GLY A 135 -18.84 -11.12 31.26
C GLY A 135 -17.93 -11.33 30.04
N PRO A 136 -16.64 -10.97 30.15
CA PRO A 136 -15.69 -10.94 29.03
C PRO A 136 -15.33 -12.32 28.45
N SER A 137 -15.65 -13.42 29.14
CA SER A 137 -15.33 -14.80 28.77
C SER A 137 -16.43 -15.52 27.95
N SER A 138 -17.55 -14.85 27.66
CA SER A 138 -18.63 -15.43 26.86
C SER A 138 -18.20 -15.68 25.41
N GLN A 139 -18.44 -16.90 24.91
CA GLN A 139 -18.19 -17.27 23.51
C GLN A 139 -18.91 -16.35 22.52
N ALA A 140 -20.06 -15.78 22.89
CA ALA A 140 -20.79 -14.81 22.09
C ALA A 140 -20.02 -13.49 21.94
N VAL A 141 -19.33 -13.03 23.00
CA VAL A 141 -18.46 -11.84 22.98
C VAL A 141 -17.23 -12.10 22.10
N GLN A 142 -16.63 -13.30 22.18
CA GLN A 142 -15.50 -13.68 21.31
C GLN A 142 -15.91 -13.80 19.84
N ALA A 143 -17.08 -14.38 19.53
CA ALA A 143 -17.59 -14.51 18.17
C ALA A 143 -17.93 -13.13 17.56
N LEU A 144 -18.58 -12.24 18.31
CA LEU A 144 -18.83 -10.85 17.90
C LEU A 144 -17.53 -10.07 17.72
N SER A 145 -16.56 -10.22 18.63
CA SER A 145 -15.25 -9.56 18.50
C SER A 145 -14.50 -10.03 17.25
N LYS A 146 -14.53 -11.33 16.94
CA LYS A 146 -13.92 -11.92 15.74
C LYS A 146 -14.63 -11.50 14.45
N GLY A 147 -15.94 -11.27 14.50
CA GLY A 147 -16.74 -10.72 13.39
C GLY A 147 -16.44 -9.24 13.12
N ILE A 148 -16.28 -8.43 14.17
CA ILE A 148 -15.86 -7.02 14.08
C ILE A 148 -14.40 -6.90 13.61
N GLU A 149 -13.55 -7.86 14.01
CA GLU A 149 -12.15 -7.96 13.57
C GLU A 149 -11.97 -8.46 12.12
N ARG A 150 -13.04 -8.72 11.34
CA ARG A 150 -12.95 -8.70 9.88
C ARG A 150 -12.70 -7.25 9.42
N LYS A 151 -11.51 -6.78 9.79
CA LYS A 151 -10.93 -5.47 9.56
C LYS A 151 -10.84 -5.32 8.05
N LEU A 152 -11.52 -4.32 7.48
CA LEU A 152 -11.26 -3.92 6.11
C LEU A 152 -9.77 -3.59 6.02
N ARG A 153 -9.00 -4.47 5.38
CA ARG A 153 -7.62 -4.19 4.98
C ARG A 153 -7.72 -3.51 3.63
N MET A 154 -7.47 -2.21 3.64
CA MET A 154 -7.34 -1.44 2.41
C MET A 154 -6.07 -1.91 1.67
N PRO A 155 -6.18 -2.32 0.40
CA PRO A 155 -5.01 -2.69 -0.39
C PRO A 155 -4.19 -1.43 -0.69
N PHE A 156 -2.90 -1.48 -0.40
CA PHE A 156 -2.01 -0.33 -0.49
C PHE A 156 -1.46 -0.13 -1.91
N ALA A 157 -1.19 -1.22 -2.63
CA ALA A 157 -0.60 -1.13 -3.96
C ALA A 157 -1.47 -0.34 -4.97
N PRO A 158 -2.82 -0.51 -5.03
CA PRO A 158 -3.68 0.31 -5.89
C PRO A 158 -3.57 1.81 -5.61
N VAL A 159 -3.45 2.18 -4.33
CA VAL A 159 -3.31 3.59 -3.91
C VAL A 159 -2.02 4.19 -4.45
N VAL A 160 -0.91 3.44 -4.34
CA VAL A 160 0.39 3.86 -4.85
C VAL A 160 0.36 4.01 -6.36
N VAL A 161 -0.22 3.05 -7.09
CA VAL A 161 -0.34 3.11 -8.55
C VAL A 161 -1.17 4.31 -9.01
N LEU A 162 -2.28 4.60 -8.32
CA LEU A 162 -3.07 5.81 -8.57
C LEU A 162 -2.26 7.09 -8.31
N GLY A 163 -1.52 7.14 -7.20
CA GLY A 163 -0.67 8.28 -6.87
C GLY A 163 0.43 8.51 -7.92
N LEU A 164 1.08 7.45 -8.39
CA LEU A 164 2.06 7.50 -9.46
C LEU A 164 1.45 7.94 -10.79
N ALA A 165 0.23 7.49 -11.09
CA ALA A 165 -0.47 7.88 -12.32
C ALA A 165 -0.84 9.37 -12.30
N MET A 166 -1.28 9.89 -11.15
CA MET A 166 -1.52 11.32 -10.96
C MET A 166 -0.22 12.12 -11.10
N TYR A 167 0.87 11.63 -10.50
CA TYR A 167 2.18 12.26 -10.60
C TYR A 167 2.67 12.36 -12.05
N GLN A 168 2.49 11.31 -12.86
CA GLN A 168 2.96 11.32 -14.25
C GLN A 168 2.13 12.27 -15.15
N TYR A 169 0.91 12.61 -14.73
CA TYR A 169 -0.01 13.44 -15.50
C TYR A 169 0.12 14.94 -15.20
N PHE A 170 0.50 15.32 -13.98
CA PHE A 170 0.61 16.70 -13.50
C PHE A 170 2.06 17.12 -13.29
#